data_AF-A0A5D0U3V4-F1
#
_entry.id   AF-A0A5D0U3V4-F1
#
_cell.length_a   1.000
_cell.length_b   1.000
_cell.length_c   1.000
_cell.angle_alpha   90.00
_cell.angle_beta   90.00
_cell.angle_gamma   90.00
#
_symmetry.space_group_name_H-M   'P 1'
#
loop_
_entity.id
_entity.type
_entity.pdbx_description
1 polymer ?
#
loop_
_entity_poly.entity_id
_entity_poly.type
_entity_poly.pdbx_seq_one_letter_code
_entity_poly.pdbx_strand_id
1 'polypeptide(L)'
;MYATVPTAWRDKGLHWHCYSWRGTGKEWADDKLRHDDQADITPSVVRAWLTKNARLIRATCGTPEEGAAWSMEQWFKARAEVLTPVPEWYTDESQRARTLYDLGAGTDLAKGLWVKGPSMVSWGVVGTSDRCH
;
A
#
# COMPACT_ATOMS: atom_id res chain seq x y z
N MET A 1 24.25 13.50 -0.01
CA MET A 1 23.16 14.49 -0.15
C MET A 1 21.89 13.79 0.29
N TYR A 2 21.34 14.10 1.47
CA TYR A 2 20.05 13.55 1.84
C TYR A 2 19.00 14.22 0.94
N ALA A 3 18.32 13.45 0.10
CA ALA A 3 17.20 13.97 -0.67
C ALA A 3 16.16 14.48 0.34
N THR A 4 15.84 15.76 0.29
CA THR A 4 14.75 16.33 1.10
C THR A 4 13.46 15.60 0.75
N VAL A 5 12.67 15.23 1.77
CA VAL A 5 11.36 14.59 1.55
C VAL A 5 10.51 15.53 0.69
N PRO A 6 9.97 15.08 -0.45
CA PRO A 6 9.17 15.94 -1.31
C PRO A 6 7.89 16.39 -0.60
N THR A 7 7.41 17.58 -0.93
CA THR A 7 6.18 18.17 -0.34
C THR A 7 5.04 18.33 -1.35
N ALA A 8 5.19 17.77 -2.56
CA ALA A 8 4.23 17.92 -3.66
C ALA A 8 2.82 17.40 -3.32
N TRP A 9 2.70 16.49 -2.34
CA TRP A 9 1.42 16.03 -1.81
C TRP A 9 0.56 17.17 -1.25
N ARG A 10 1.17 18.21 -0.67
CA ARG A 10 0.46 19.36 -0.07
C ARG A 10 -0.22 20.20 -1.14
N ASP A 11 0.50 20.52 -2.21
CA ASP A 11 -0.02 21.32 -3.33
C ASP A 11 -1.17 20.60 -4.05
N LYS A 12 -1.15 19.27 -4.01
CA LYS A 12 -2.21 18.39 -4.51
C LYS A 12 -3.37 18.20 -3.52
N GLY A 13 -3.26 18.72 -2.30
CA GLY A 13 -4.28 18.58 -1.25
C GLY A 13 -4.56 17.12 -0.86
N LEU A 14 -3.55 16.26 -0.87
CA LEU A 14 -3.74 14.82 -0.66
C LEU A 14 -3.80 14.44 0.83
N HIS A 15 -4.72 13.54 1.16
CA HIS A 15 -4.60 12.59 2.26
C HIS A 15 -4.59 11.16 1.70
N TRP A 16 -4.33 10.18 2.55
CA TRP A 16 -4.08 8.80 2.13
C TRP A 16 -5.13 7.84 2.67
N HIS A 17 -5.70 7.03 1.78
CA HIS A 17 -6.48 5.86 2.16
C HIS A 17 -5.58 4.61 2.12
N CYS A 18 -5.58 3.86 3.21
CA CYS A 18 -4.75 2.68 3.39
C CYS A 18 -5.60 1.42 3.26
N TYR A 19 -5.15 0.47 2.43
CA TYR A 19 -5.85 -0.77 2.13
C TYR A 19 -4.94 -1.97 2.35
N SER A 20 -5.47 -3.06 2.92
CA SER A 20 -4.74 -4.32 3.00
C SER A 20 -5.64 -5.49 2.64
N TRP A 21 -5.02 -6.47 1.99
CA TRP A 21 -5.65 -7.70 1.55
C TRP A 21 -4.73 -8.89 1.82
N ARG A 22 -5.33 -10.00 2.21
CA ARG A 22 -4.67 -11.30 2.28
C ARG A 22 -5.57 -12.31 1.60
N GLY A 23 -4.99 -13.13 0.74
CA GLY A 23 -5.69 -14.24 0.10
C GLY A 23 -4.73 -15.14 -0.63
N THR A 24 -5.27 -16.00 -1.48
CA THR A 24 -4.54 -17.01 -2.22
C THR A 24 -4.02 -16.49 -3.55
N GLY A 25 -2.99 -17.15 -4.09
CA GLY A 25 -2.52 -16.88 -5.45
C GLY A 25 -3.58 -17.13 -6.52
N LYS A 26 -4.52 -18.06 -6.26
CA LYS A 26 -5.65 -18.32 -7.16
C LYS A 26 -6.60 -17.13 -7.23
N GLU A 27 -6.96 -16.56 -6.09
CA GLU A 27 -7.80 -15.35 -6.03
C GLU A 27 -7.06 -14.18 -6.70
N TRP A 28 -5.77 -13.99 -6.39
CA TRP A 28 -4.98 -12.92 -6.99
C TRP A 28 -4.82 -13.02 -8.51
N ALA A 29 -4.85 -14.24 -9.06
CA ALA A 29 -4.81 -14.48 -10.50
C ALA A 29 -6.16 -14.25 -11.19
N ASP A 30 -7.26 -14.09 -10.45
CA ASP A 30 -8.57 -13.78 -11.01
C ASP A 30 -8.71 -12.29 -11.30
N ASP A 31 -8.31 -11.91 -12.51
CA ASP A 31 -8.33 -10.51 -12.93
C ASP A 31 -9.75 -9.91 -12.96
N LYS A 32 -10.79 -10.72 -13.19
CA LYS A 32 -12.18 -10.24 -13.16
C LYS A 32 -12.55 -9.77 -11.76
N LEU A 33 -12.24 -10.55 -10.73
CA LEU A 33 -12.47 -10.16 -9.34
C LEU A 33 -11.67 -8.91 -8.96
N ARG A 34 -10.46 -8.75 -9.51
CA ARG A 34 -9.61 -7.58 -9.22
C ARG A 34 -10.16 -6.27 -9.80
N HIS A 35 -11.01 -6.35 -10.81
CA HIS A 35 -11.72 -5.21 -11.40
C HIS A 35 -13.15 -5.02 -10.86
N ASP A 36 -13.63 -5.93 -9.99
CA ASP A 36 -14.94 -5.79 -9.34
C ASP A 36 -14.84 -4.84 -8.14
N ASP A 37 -15.59 -3.73 -8.17
CA ASP A 37 -15.62 -2.72 -7.11
C ASP A 37 -16.23 -3.23 -5.78
N GLN A 38 -16.98 -4.34 -5.81
CA GLN A 38 -17.57 -4.98 -4.63
C GLN A 38 -16.68 -6.09 -4.05
N ALA A 39 -15.68 -6.56 -4.79
CA ALA A 39 -14.82 -7.65 -4.35
C ALA A 39 -13.73 -7.18 -3.38
N ASP A 40 -13.57 -7.94 -2.30
CA ASP A 40 -12.59 -7.71 -1.23
C ASP A 40 -11.22 -8.26 -1.62
N ILE A 41 -10.72 -7.85 -2.79
CA ILE A 41 -9.44 -8.27 -3.36
C ILE A 41 -8.64 -7.07 -3.83
N THR A 42 -7.31 -7.17 -3.74
CA THR A 42 -6.40 -6.14 -4.23
C THR A 42 -6.54 -5.93 -5.74
N PRO A 43 -6.69 -4.68 -6.24
CA PRO A 43 -6.86 -4.41 -7.65
C PRO A 43 -5.57 -4.66 -8.46
N SER A 44 -5.71 -4.74 -9.78
CA SER A 44 -4.60 -4.77 -10.75
C SER A 44 -3.86 -3.42 -10.81
N VAL A 45 -4.61 -2.32 -10.69
CA VAL A 45 -4.12 -0.94 -10.68
C VAL A 45 -4.37 -0.34 -9.30
N VAL A 46 -3.32 0.16 -8.65
CA VAL A 46 -3.39 0.68 -7.26
C VAL A 46 -4.48 1.72 -7.05
N ARG A 47 -4.69 2.62 -8.01
CA ARG A 47 -5.65 3.71 -7.89
C ARG A 47 -7.11 3.24 -7.95
N ALA A 48 -7.37 2.04 -8.48
CA ALA A 48 -8.69 1.43 -8.46
C ALA A 48 -9.15 1.04 -7.04
N TRP A 49 -8.28 1.12 -6.02
CA TRP A 49 -8.74 1.09 -4.64
C TRP A 49 -9.76 2.19 -4.31
N LEU A 50 -9.69 3.35 -4.97
CA LEU A 50 -10.60 4.46 -4.73
C LEU A 50 -12.02 4.22 -5.29
N THR A 51 -12.18 3.32 -6.26
CA THR A 51 -13.50 2.95 -6.81
C THR A 51 -14.15 1.81 -6.02
N LYS A 52 -13.33 1.01 -5.34
CA LYS A 52 -13.80 -0.07 -4.47
C LYS A 52 -14.59 0.47 -3.27
N ASN A 53 -15.41 -0.41 -2.70
CA ASN A 53 -16.24 -0.10 -1.54
C ASN A 53 -15.42 0.50 -0.37
N ALA A 54 -15.85 1.66 0.14
CA ALA A 54 -15.15 2.39 1.20
C ALA A 54 -14.95 1.58 2.50
N ARG A 55 -15.75 0.53 2.75
CA ARG A 55 -15.55 -0.40 3.89
C ARG A 55 -14.19 -1.11 3.88
N LEU A 56 -13.49 -1.09 2.74
CA LEU A 56 -12.18 -1.70 2.57
C LEU A 56 -11.03 -0.80 3.05
N ILE A 57 -11.30 0.47 3.34
CA ILE A 57 -10.34 1.37 3.96
C ILE A 57 -10.01 0.83 5.36
N ARG A 58 -8.72 0.62 5.62
CA ARG A 58 -8.18 0.11 6.89
C ARG A 58 -7.64 1.22 7.79
N ALA A 59 -7.19 2.32 7.19
CA ALA A 59 -6.78 3.53 7.89
C ALA A 59 -6.85 4.73 6.93
N THR A 60 -6.90 5.91 7.51
CA THR A 60 -6.74 7.18 6.81
C THR A 60 -5.57 7.92 7.43
N CYS A 61 -4.68 8.46 6.61
CA CYS A 61 -3.50 9.19 7.06
C CYS A 61 -3.51 10.60 6.46
N GLY A 62 -3.34 11.62 7.29
CA GLY A 62 -3.30 13.02 6.87
C GLY A 62 -1.93 13.46 6.35
N THR A 63 -0.89 12.64 6.57
CA THR A 63 0.48 12.96 6.16
C THR A 63 1.18 11.76 5.51
N PRO A 64 2.20 11.99 4.65
CA PRO A 64 3.09 10.93 4.15
C PRO A 64 3.77 10.13 5.27
N GLU A 65 4.12 10.76 6.38
CA GLU A 65 4.77 10.13 7.52
C GLU A 65 3.87 9.08 8.18
N GLU A 66 2.60 9.43 8.41
CA GLU A 66 1.58 8.50 8.91
C GLU A 66 1.34 7.35 7.93
N GLY A 67 1.20 7.65 6.64
CA GLY A 67 1.03 6.63 5.59
C GLY A 67 2.23 5.69 5.49
N ALA A 68 3.44 6.23 5.64
CA ALA A 68 4.67 5.45 5.64
C ALA A 68 4.78 4.57 6.89
N ALA A 69 4.42 5.09 8.07
CA ALA A 69 4.38 4.33 9.31
C ALA A 69 3.40 3.15 9.18
N TRP A 70 2.18 3.41 8.71
CA TRP A 70 1.17 2.36 8.47
C TRP A 70 1.65 1.30 7.48
N SER A 71 2.28 1.71 6.37
CA SER A 71 2.86 0.77 5.40
C SER A 71 3.98 -0.07 6.01
N MET A 72 4.80 0.49 6.91
CA MET A 72 5.87 -0.26 7.57
C MET A 72 5.33 -1.31 8.54
N GLU A 73 4.19 -1.07 9.19
CA GLU A 73 3.52 -2.10 9.98
C GLU A 73 3.08 -3.29 9.13
N GLN A 74 2.54 -3.04 7.92
CA GLN A 74 2.15 -4.12 7.01
C GLN A 74 3.38 -4.89 6.52
N TRP A 75 4.47 -4.16 6.22
CA TRP A 75 5.76 -4.75 5.86
C TRP A 75 6.28 -5.70 6.94
N PHE A 76 6.31 -5.27 8.21
CA PHE A 76 6.79 -6.12 9.31
C PHE A 76 5.94 -7.37 9.50
N LYS A 77 4.61 -7.24 9.44
CA LYS A 77 3.67 -8.37 9.51
C LYS A 77 3.92 -9.37 8.37
N ALA A 78 4.00 -8.87 7.14
CA ALA A 78 4.20 -9.71 5.96
C ALA A 78 5.60 -10.36 5.94
N ARG A 79 6.64 -9.65 6.36
CA ARG A 79 8.03 -10.14 6.44
C ARG A 79 8.19 -11.27 7.46
N ALA A 80 7.45 -11.25 8.56
CA ALA A 80 7.46 -12.32 9.56
C ALA A 80 6.93 -13.67 9.01
N GLU A 81 6.12 -13.61 7.94
CA GLU A 81 5.46 -14.78 7.35
C GLU A 81 5.96 -15.10 5.94
N VAL A 82 6.93 -14.35 5.42
CA VAL A 82 7.36 -14.40 4.02
C VAL A 82 7.81 -15.81 3.63
N LEU A 83 7.43 -16.26 2.43
CA LEU A 83 7.80 -17.57 1.90
C LEU A 83 9.30 -17.66 1.64
N THR A 84 9.87 -16.60 1.08
CA THR A 84 11.29 -16.48 0.74
C THR A 84 11.92 -15.36 1.55
N PRO A 85 13.10 -15.57 2.17
CA PRO A 85 13.79 -14.51 2.89
C PRO A 85 13.93 -13.23 2.05
N VAL A 86 13.65 -12.09 2.67
CA VAL A 86 13.91 -10.79 2.05
C VAL A 86 15.43 -10.63 1.90
N PRO A 87 15.94 -10.28 0.70
CA PRO A 87 17.38 -10.11 0.49
C PRO A 87 18.00 -9.07 1.43
N GLU A 88 19.23 -9.30 1.87
CA GLU A 88 19.92 -8.45 2.86
C GLU A 88 20.11 -7.00 2.40
N TRP A 89 20.26 -6.77 1.09
CA TRP A 89 20.36 -5.44 0.50
C TRP A 89 19.06 -4.64 0.57
N TYR A 90 17.94 -5.28 0.92
CA TYR A 90 16.64 -4.65 1.05
C TYR A 90 16.30 -4.41 2.53
N THR A 91 16.81 -3.30 3.06
CA THR A 91 16.74 -2.96 4.49
C THR A 91 15.42 -2.28 4.86
N ASP A 92 15.02 -2.39 6.12
CA ASP A 92 13.83 -1.69 6.64
C ASP A 92 13.97 -0.17 6.54
N GLU A 93 15.19 0.35 6.68
CA GLU A 93 15.50 1.77 6.47
C GLU A 93 15.28 2.18 5.01
N SER A 94 15.77 1.40 4.05
CA SER A 94 15.57 1.68 2.63
C SER A 94 14.10 1.63 2.24
N GLN A 95 13.34 0.69 2.82
CA GLN A 95 11.90 0.58 2.65
C GLN A 95 11.17 1.79 3.19
N ARG A 96 11.47 2.21 4.43
CA ARG A 96 10.89 3.40 5.05
C ARG A 96 11.20 4.66 4.24
N ALA A 97 12.46 4.85 3.85
CA ALA A 97 12.90 6.03 3.11
C ALA A 97 12.21 6.14 1.74
N ARG A 98 12.13 5.04 0.98
CA ARG A 98 11.42 5.02 -0.31
C ARG A 98 9.93 5.29 -0.16
N THR A 99 9.29 4.63 0.80
CA THR A 99 7.85 4.82 1.10
C THR A 99 7.55 6.28 1.42
N LEU A 100 8.34 6.90 2.30
CA LEU A 100 8.15 8.30 2.68
C LEU A 100 8.40 9.24 1.50
N TYR A 101 9.44 8.98 0.71
CA TYR A 101 9.75 9.77 -0.48
C TYR A 101 8.61 9.74 -1.50
N ASP A 102 8.12 8.54 -1.84
CA ASP A 102 7.07 8.34 -2.84
C ASP A 102 5.75 9.01 -2.40
N LEU A 103 5.35 8.83 -1.15
CA LEU A 103 4.17 9.50 -0.60
C LEU A 103 4.37 11.03 -0.55
N GLY A 104 5.57 11.50 -0.17
CA GLY A 104 5.90 12.93 -0.21
C GLY A 104 5.76 13.54 -1.61
N ALA A 105 6.09 12.78 -2.65
CA ALA A 105 5.90 13.18 -4.04
C ALA A 105 4.42 13.13 -4.51
N GLY A 106 3.52 12.63 -3.66
CA GLY A 106 2.12 12.42 -3.98
C GLY A 106 1.90 11.22 -4.90
N THR A 107 2.73 10.18 -4.77
CA THR A 107 2.65 8.93 -5.54
C THR A 107 1.89 7.85 -4.75
N ASP A 108 1.00 7.13 -5.42
CA ASP A 108 0.32 5.97 -4.84
C ASP A 108 1.29 4.80 -4.64
N LEU A 109 1.10 4.03 -3.56
CA LEU A 109 1.91 2.86 -3.26
C LEU A 109 1.11 1.57 -3.39
N ALA A 110 1.72 0.57 -4.02
CA ALA A 110 1.28 -0.82 -4.00
C ALA A 110 2.44 -1.73 -3.65
N LYS A 111 2.26 -2.56 -2.64
CA LYS A 111 3.27 -3.53 -2.18
C LYS A 111 2.60 -4.87 -1.87
N GLY A 112 3.41 -5.90 -1.81
CA GLY A 112 2.97 -7.22 -1.38
C GLY A 112 4.11 -8.21 -1.26
N LEU A 113 3.86 -9.29 -0.54
CA LEU A 113 4.77 -10.41 -0.35
C LEU A 113 3.98 -11.72 -0.46
N TRP A 114 4.60 -12.72 -1.09
CA TRP A 114 4.19 -14.11 -0.94
C TRP A 114 4.56 -14.58 0.47
N VAL A 115 3.59 -15.13 1.18
CA VAL A 115 3.75 -15.64 2.55
C VAL A 115 3.57 -17.16 2.54
N LYS A 116 3.91 -17.81 3.66
CA LYS A 116 3.78 -19.28 3.79
C LYS A 116 2.40 -19.79 3.36
N GLY A 117 2.39 -20.95 2.73
CA GLY A 117 1.18 -21.54 2.13
C GLY A 117 0.90 -20.99 0.72
N PRO A 118 -0.33 -21.15 0.20
CA PRO A 118 -0.71 -20.65 -1.13
C PRO A 118 -1.05 -19.15 -1.11
N SER A 119 -0.54 -18.39 -0.14
CA SER A 119 -1.09 -17.10 0.27
C SER A 119 -0.17 -15.92 -0.05
N MET A 120 -0.75 -14.75 -0.23
CA MET A 120 -0.04 -13.49 -0.32
C MET A 120 -0.73 -12.40 0.50
N VAL A 121 0.07 -11.44 0.93
CA VAL A 121 -0.39 -10.20 1.56
C VAL A 121 -0.08 -9.06 0.60
N SER A 122 -1.05 -8.19 0.37
CA SER A 122 -0.90 -6.96 -0.42
C SER A 122 -1.42 -5.78 0.38
N TRP A 123 -0.78 -4.64 0.24
CA TRP A 123 -1.29 -3.39 0.79
C TRP A 123 -1.04 -2.24 -0.17
N GLY A 124 -1.90 -1.23 -0.07
CA GLY A 124 -1.77 0.00 -0.83
C GLY A 124 -2.00 1.22 0.05
N VAL A 125 -1.34 2.32 -0.32
CA VAL A 125 -1.52 3.64 0.28
C VAL A 125 -1.81 4.60 -0.88
N VAL A 126 -3.04 5.09 -0.96
CA VAL A 126 -3.55 5.74 -2.18
C VAL A 126 -4.00 7.16 -1.86
N GLY A 127 -3.43 8.13 -2.58
CA GLY A 127 -3.63 9.55 -2.35
C GLY A 127 -4.90 10.03 -3.03
N THR A 128 -5.75 10.71 -2.27
CA THR A 128 -6.95 11.38 -2.79
C THR A 128 -7.08 12.79 -2.22
N SER A 129 -7.66 13.69 -3.02
CA SER A 129 -8.00 15.06 -2.64
C SER A 129 -9.49 15.23 -2.32
N ASP A 130 -10.28 14.17 -2.52
CA ASP A 130 -11.71 14.20 -2.29
C ASP A 130 -11.99 14.39 -0.80
N ARG A 131 -13.03 15.16 -0.47
CA ARG A 131 -13.47 15.30 0.93
C ARG A 131 -14.19 14.02 1.35
N CYS A 132 -13.41 13.01 1.66
CA CYS A 132 -13.88 11.79 2.26
C CYS A 132 -13.72 11.94 3.78
N HIS A 133 -14.80 11.64 4.52
CA HIS A 133 -14.94 11.70 5.99
C HIS A 133 -15.30 13.08 6.55
#